data_AF-A0A087R833-F1
#
_entry.id   AF-A0A087R833-F1
#
_cell.length_a   1.000
_cell.length_b   1.000
_cell.length_c   1.000
_cell.angle_alpha   90.00
_cell.angle_beta   90.00
_cell.angle_gamma   90.00
#
_symmetry.space_group_name_H-M   'P 1'
#
loop_
_entity.id
_entity.type
_entity.pdbx_description
1 polymer ?
#
loop_
_entity_poly.entity_id
_entity_poly.type
_entity_poly.pdbx_seq_one_letter_code
_entity_poly.pdbx_strand_id
1 'polypeptide(L)'
;IWWLDPELTYGNAKPFVFTQGHSVCNRSFFPCFDTPAVKCTYSATVKAPAGIQVLMSATQSTYLEEEGVYQFYMEYPVPAYLVALVAGDLIHADIGPRSRVWAEPCLLPTAISKLSGMVERWLTAAESLYGPYIWGRYDIVFLPPSFPIVAMENPCLTFIISSILESDEFLIIDVIHEVAHSWFGNAVTNATWEEMWLSEGLATYAQRRITTETYGAAFTCLETAFRLDALHRQMKLLGEDNPVSKLQVKLEPGVNPSNLMNLFTYEKGYCFVYYLSQLCGDPRHFDSFLRAYIEKYKFTSVVAQDLLDSFLNFFPELKEQCVESKAGLEFERWLNATGPPLAEPDLSQGSSLTRPVETLFKLWTTEPLDSLAAASSADLTKWRTFQTVLFLDRLLDGSPLPHEVIKKLSECYSSQLDSMNAEIRIRWLQIVVRNDYYPDLYKVRRFLENQMSRMYTIPLYEDLCTGTLKSFALEIFYQTQNQLHPNLRKTIQQILSQGLNPLPAIDTTAVTTETPAMVLEDKVSEATNGAISLRDVNVSA
;
A
#
# COMPACT_ATOMS: atom_id res chain seq x y z
N ILE A 1 -11.34 -13.25 -6.57
CA ILE A 1 -10.87 -13.59 -7.94
C ILE A 1 -11.34 -12.47 -8.85
N TRP A 2 -10.46 -11.92 -9.68
CA TRP A 2 -10.76 -10.84 -10.61
C TRP A 2 -10.67 -11.39 -12.02
N TRP A 3 -11.79 -11.39 -12.73
CA TRP A 3 -11.87 -11.71 -14.15
C TRP A 3 -11.94 -10.41 -14.93
N LEU A 4 -11.07 -10.29 -15.93
CA LEU A 4 -10.97 -9.14 -16.80
C LEU A 4 -11.26 -9.57 -18.23
N ASP A 5 -12.27 -8.94 -18.83
CA ASP A 5 -12.47 -8.99 -20.27
C ASP A 5 -11.29 -8.33 -21.00
N PRO A 6 -11.03 -8.67 -22.28
CA PRO A 6 -9.89 -8.15 -23.03
C PRO A 6 -9.75 -6.63 -22.96
N GLU A 7 -10.84 -5.86 -23.06
CA GLU A 7 -10.84 -4.39 -22.99
C GLU A 7 -10.39 -3.78 -21.64
N LEU A 8 -10.25 -4.60 -20.60
CA LEU A 8 -9.75 -4.19 -19.29
C LEU A 8 -8.25 -4.52 -19.09
N THR A 9 -7.61 -5.09 -20.10
CA THR A 9 -6.17 -5.42 -20.13
C THR A 9 -5.39 -4.36 -20.92
N TYR A 10 -4.08 -4.21 -20.70
CA TYR A 10 -3.31 -3.23 -21.46
C TYR A 10 -3.22 -3.59 -22.94
N GLY A 11 -3.09 -4.89 -23.24
CA GLY A 11 -3.02 -5.39 -24.61
C GLY A 11 -4.34 -5.30 -25.37
N ASN A 12 -5.47 -5.12 -24.69
CA ASN A 12 -6.82 -5.12 -25.27
C ASN A 12 -7.12 -6.37 -26.13
N ALA A 13 -6.44 -7.49 -25.85
CA ALA A 13 -6.36 -8.63 -26.77
C ALA A 13 -6.83 -9.96 -26.19
N LYS A 14 -6.49 -10.25 -24.93
CA LYS A 14 -6.83 -11.52 -24.26
C LYS A 14 -7.43 -11.26 -22.89
N PRO A 15 -8.30 -12.15 -22.39
CA PRO A 15 -8.79 -12.05 -21.02
C PRO A 15 -7.65 -12.27 -20.03
N PHE A 16 -7.85 -11.78 -18.81
CA PHE A 16 -6.88 -11.89 -17.71
C PHE A 16 -7.60 -12.27 -16.43
N VAL A 17 -6.97 -13.10 -15.60
CA VAL A 17 -7.50 -13.46 -14.28
C VAL A 17 -6.38 -13.43 -13.25
N PHE A 18 -6.68 -12.90 -12.06
CA PHE A 18 -5.78 -12.99 -10.92
C PHE A 18 -6.55 -13.19 -9.61
N THR A 19 -5.85 -13.71 -8.60
CA THR A 19 -6.35 -13.82 -7.22
C THR A 19 -5.68 -12.80 -6.31
N GLN A 20 -6.32 -12.54 -5.17
CA GLN A 20 -5.77 -11.78 -4.05
C GLN A 20 -6.33 -12.46 -2.79
N GLY A 21 -5.49 -13.25 -2.12
CA GLY A 21 -5.90 -14.11 -1.02
C GLY A 21 -5.95 -13.40 0.33
N HIS A 22 -5.04 -12.45 0.55
CA HIS A 22 -4.97 -11.67 1.77
C HIS A 22 -6.23 -10.77 1.93
N SER A 23 -6.85 -10.71 3.11
CA SER A 23 -6.52 -11.46 4.34
C SER A 23 -7.24 -12.82 4.40
N VAL A 24 -8.53 -12.87 4.10
CA VAL A 24 -9.39 -14.07 4.28
C VAL A 24 -10.20 -14.40 3.03
N CYS A 25 -9.61 -14.17 1.87
CA CYS A 25 -10.30 -14.29 0.59
C CYS A 25 -10.13 -15.67 -0.05
N ASN A 26 -9.10 -16.45 0.32
CA ASN A 26 -8.84 -17.74 -0.33
C ASN A 26 -9.85 -18.83 0.01
N ARG A 27 -10.64 -18.69 1.08
CA ARG A 27 -11.87 -19.49 1.29
C ARG A 27 -12.90 -19.38 0.16
N SER A 28 -12.84 -18.31 -0.64
CA SER A 28 -13.69 -18.13 -1.83
C SER A 28 -13.06 -18.68 -3.10
N PHE A 29 -11.78 -19.04 -3.06
CA PHE A 29 -11.05 -19.67 -4.16
C PHE A 29 -11.05 -21.19 -4.02
N PHE A 30 -10.81 -21.71 -2.82
CA PHE A 30 -10.91 -23.13 -2.50
C PHE A 30 -11.28 -23.35 -1.01
N PRO A 31 -11.96 -24.45 -0.64
CA PRO A 31 -12.22 -24.77 0.77
C PRO A 31 -10.92 -25.00 1.53
N CYS A 32 -10.69 -24.24 2.61
CA CYS A 32 -9.47 -24.33 3.41
C CYS A 32 -9.67 -23.83 4.85
N PHE A 33 -8.70 -24.11 5.71
CA PHE A 33 -8.54 -23.42 6.99
C PHE A 33 -7.92 -22.04 6.72
N ASP A 34 -8.77 -21.07 6.40
CA ASP A 34 -8.36 -19.73 5.96
C ASP A 34 -7.99 -18.82 7.15
N THR A 35 -6.89 -19.19 7.81
CA THR A 35 -6.27 -18.52 8.95
C THR A 35 -4.75 -18.57 8.79
N PRO A 36 -4.01 -17.50 9.14
CA PRO A 36 -2.56 -17.49 9.01
C PRO A 36 -1.85 -18.40 10.04
N ALA A 37 -2.57 -18.89 11.05
CA ALA A 37 -2.07 -19.90 12.00
C ALA A 37 -1.81 -21.28 11.35
N VAL A 38 -2.45 -21.60 10.23
CA VAL A 38 -2.31 -22.89 9.55
C VAL A 38 -1.44 -22.71 8.30
N LYS A 39 -0.31 -23.39 8.27
CA LYS A 39 0.59 -23.43 7.11
C LYS A 39 0.61 -24.83 6.49
N CYS A 40 0.62 -24.90 5.17
CA CYS A 40 0.66 -26.16 4.43
C CYS A 40 1.55 -26.03 3.18
N THR A 41 2.19 -27.13 2.79
CA THR A 41 2.69 -27.28 1.42
C THR A 41 1.51 -27.51 0.49
N TYR A 42 1.69 -27.27 -0.81
CA TYR A 42 0.62 -27.54 -1.77
C TYR A 42 1.16 -27.95 -3.14
N SER A 43 0.30 -28.64 -3.89
CA SER A 43 0.48 -28.86 -5.33
C SER A 43 -0.79 -28.42 -6.05
N ALA A 44 -0.63 -27.94 -7.28
CA ALA A 44 -1.75 -27.53 -8.10
C ALA A 44 -1.56 -28.00 -9.54
N THR A 45 -2.66 -28.33 -10.20
CA THR A 45 -2.71 -28.63 -11.63
C THR A 45 -3.77 -27.75 -12.24
N VAL A 46 -3.37 -26.87 -13.16
CA VAL A 46 -4.22 -25.87 -13.78
C VAL A 46 -4.24 -26.08 -15.27
N LYS A 47 -5.42 -26.31 -15.83
CA LYS A 47 -5.63 -26.37 -17.28
C LYS A 47 -6.06 -25.00 -17.79
N ALA A 48 -5.41 -24.51 -18.85
CA ALA A 48 -5.74 -23.23 -19.46
C ALA A 48 -5.86 -23.34 -20.99
N PRO A 49 -6.58 -22.42 -21.65
CA PRO A 49 -6.58 -22.33 -23.10
C PRO A 49 -5.18 -22.10 -23.67
N ALA A 50 -4.94 -22.55 -24.91
CA ALA A 50 -3.67 -22.32 -25.59
C ALA A 50 -3.34 -20.82 -25.69
N GLY A 51 -2.07 -20.47 -25.44
CA GLY A 51 -1.60 -19.08 -25.49
C GLY A 51 -1.96 -18.23 -24.26
N ILE A 52 -2.47 -18.84 -23.19
CA ILE A 52 -2.62 -18.20 -21.86
C ILE A 52 -1.53 -18.73 -20.94
N GLN A 53 -0.66 -17.84 -20.48
CA GLN A 53 0.37 -18.16 -19.50
C GLN A 53 -0.27 -18.18 -18.11
N VAL A 54 -0.05 -19.27 -17.35
CA VAL A 54 -0.48 -19.40 -15.96
C VAL A 54 0.73 -19.34 -15.03
N LEU A 55 0.61 -18.62 -13.93
CA LEU A 55 1.62 -18.56 -12.86
C LEU A 55 0.92 -18.75 -11.51
N MET A 56 1.63 -19.36 -10.56
CA MET A 56 1.19 -19.49 -9.17
C MET A 56 2.38 -19.25 -8.23
N SER A 57 2.08 -18.92 -6.97
CA SER A 57 3.09 -18.73 -5.92
C SER A 57 3.68 -20.06 -5.43
N ALA A 58 4.58 -20.63 -6.23
CA ALA A 58 5.13 -21.97 -6.02
C ALA A 58 6.62 -22.03 -6.35
N THR A 59 7.38 -22.91 -5.66
CA THR A 59 8.83 -23.05 -5.88
C THR A 59 9.17 -23.79 -7.16
N GLN A 60 8.26 -24.63 -7.65
CA GLN A 60 8.43 -25.40 -8.88
C GLN A 60 7.22 -25.23 -9.79
N SER A 61 7.47 -25.14 -11.09
CA SER A 61 6.44 -25.12 -12.13
C SER A 61 6.86 -25.92 -13.36
N THR A 62 5.90 -26.54 -14.03
CA THR A 62 6.11 -27.28 -15.30
C THR A 62 4.88 -27.09 -16.19
N TYR A 63 5.11 -26.88 -17.49
CA TYR A 63 4.04 -26.78 -18.49
C TYR A 63 4.10 -27.97 -19.44
N LEU A 64 2.99 -28.72 -19.51
CA LEU A 64 2.78 -29.84 -20.41
C LEU A 64 1.97 -29.35 -21.61
N GLU A 65 2.67 -28.91 -22.65
CA GLU A 65 2.05 -28.22 -23.81
C GLU A 65 1.01 -29.08 -24.54
N GLU A 66 1.28 -30.37 -24.72
CA GLU A 66 0.35 -31.31 -25.38
C GLU A 66 -0.99 -31.45 -24.62
N GLU A 67 -0.98 -31.24 -23.31
CA GLU A 67 -2.16 -31.34 -22.45
C GLU A 67 -2.81 -29.98 -22.16
N GLY A 68 -2.09 -28.88 -22.40
CA GLY A 68 -2.47 -27.52 -21.99
C GLY A 68 -2.53 -27.37 -20.46
N VAL A 69 -1.65 -28.07 -19.75
CA VAL A 69 -1.68 -28.22 -18.29
C VAL A 69 -0.41 -27.64 -17.66
N TYR A 70 -0.60 -26.80 -16.64
CA TYR A 70 0.44 -26.31 -15.76
C TYR A 70 0.41 -27.07 -14.43
N GLN A 71 1.57 -27.54 -13.98
CA GLN A 71 1.74 -28.18 -12.68
C GLN A 71 2.62 -27.30 -11.80
N PHE A 72 2.22 -27.12 -10.55
CA PHE A 72 2.91 -26.30 -9.56
C PHE A 72 3.11 -27.09 -8.27
N TYR A 73 4.24 -26.83 -7.61
CA TYR A 73 4.55 -27.41 -6.30
C TYR A 73 5.21 -26.36 -5.40
N MET A 74 4.63 -26.17 -4.21
CA MET A 74 5.19 -25.36 -3.13
C MET A 74 5.69 -26.30 -2.05
N GLU A 75 7.01 -26.44 -1.97
CA GLU A 75 7.66 -27.37 -1.04
C GLU A 75 7.73 -26.86 0.41
N TYR A 76 7.56 -25.56 0.61
CA TYR A 76 7.60 -24.93 1.92
C TYR A 76 6.18 -24.67 2.45
N PRO A 77 5.94 -24.84 3.76
CA PRO A 77 4.63 -24.59 4.32
C PRO A 77 4.32 -23.09 4.34
N VAL A 78 3.21 -22.72 3.69
CA VAL A 78 2.72 -21.34 3.61
C VAL A 78 1.28 -21.25 4.11
N PRO A 79 0.87 -20.13 4.72
CA PRO A 79 -0.52 -19.89 5.06
C PRO A 79 -1.40 -19.77 3.81
N ALA A 80 -2.68 -20.12 3.94
CA ALA A 80 -3.60 -20.18 2.81
C ALA A 80 -3.69 -18.85 2.03
N TYR A 81 -3.57 -17.69 2.70
CA TYR A 81 -3.69 -16.37 2.07
C TYR A 81 -2.60 -16.08 1.01
N LEU A 82 -1.47 -16.80 1.05
CA LEU A 82 -0.35 -16.65 0.11
C LEU A 82 -0.48 -17.53 -1.14
N VAL A 83 -1.50 -18.37 -1.24
CA VAL A 83 -1.79 -19.13 -2.47
C VAL A 83 -2.35 -18.16 -3.51
N ALA A 84 -1.60 -17.95 -4.59
CA ALA A 84 -1.92 -17.01 -5.64
C ALA A 84 -1.92 -17.67 -7.01
N LEU A 85 -2.77 -17.14 -7.89
CA LEU A 85 -2.85 -17.53 -9.29
C LEU A 85 -3.03 -16.28 -10.15
N VAL A 86 -2.30 -16.24 -11.26
CA VAL A 86 -2.52 -15.28 -12.34
C VAL A 86 -2.47 -16.01 -13.67
N ALA A 87 -3.36 -15.64 -14.60
CA ALA A 87 -3.33 -16.15 -15.95
C ALA A 87 -3.74 -15.07 -16.97
N GLY A 88 -3.02 -14.96 -18.07
CA GLY A 88 -3.28 -13.97 -19.11
C GLY A 88 -2.23 -13.99 -20.23
N ASP A 89 -2.17 -12.90 -20.99
CA ASP A 89 -1.13 -12.68 -22.02
C ASP A 89 0.19 -12.23 -21.38
N LEU A 90 0.82 -13.11 -20.60
CA LEU A 90 2.04 -12.80 -19.89
C LEU A 90 3.25 -13.34 -20.64
N ILE A 91 4.20 -12.45 -20.92
CA ILE A 91 5.55 -12.80 -21.37
C ILE A 91 6.56 -12.42 -20.29
N HIS A 92 7.81 -12.88 -20.45
CA HIS A 92 8.81 -12.67 -19.42
C HIS A 92 10.20 -12.32 -19.95
N ALA A 93 11.01 -11.79 -19.04
CA ALA A 93 12.45 -11.67 -19.17
C ALA A 93 13.13 -11.94 -17.83
N ASP A 94 14.25 -12.67 -17.86
CA ASP A 94 15.10 -12.79 -16.69
C ASP A 94 15.81 -11.43 -16.45
N ILE A 95 15.72 -10.94 -15.22
CA ILE A 95 16.25 -9.63 -14.78
C ILE A 95 17.37 -9.78 -13.75
N GLY A 96 17.75 -11.01 -13.43
CA GLY A 96 18.80 -11.37 -12.49
C GLY A 96 19.07 -12.88 -12.53
N PRO A 97 20.03 -13.38 -11.74
CA PRO A 97 20.41 -14.80 -11.75
C PRO A 97 19.29 -15.73 -11.24
N ARG A 98 18.35 -15.19 -10.45
CA ARG A 98 17.25 -15.94 -9.83
C ARG A 98 15.95 -15.14 -9.79
N SER A 99 15.80 -14.18 -10.71
CA SER A 99 14.62 -13.31 -10.78
C SER A 99 14.17 -13.08 -12.21
N ARG A 100 12.86 -13.09 -12.39
CA ARG A 100 12.20 -12.77 -13.67
C ARG A 100 11.07 -11.80 -13.45
N VAL A 101 10.83 -10.99 -14.47
CA VAL A 101 9.64 -10.17 -14.54
C VAL A 101 8.68 -10.72 -15.58
N TRP A 102 7.41 -10.79 -15.20
CA TRP A 102 6.28 -11.19 -16.03
C TRP A 102 5.36 -9.99 -16.23
N ALA A 103 4.95 -9.74 -17.46
CA ALA A 103 4.04 -8.64 -17.78
C ALA A 103 3.34 -8.87 -19.12
N GLU A 104 2.28 -8.11 -19.37
CA GLU A 104 1.74 -7.97 -20.73
C GLU A 104 2.83 -7.44 -21.68
N PRO A 105 2.86 -7.84 -22.97
CA PRO A 105 3.96 -7.52 -23.89
C PRO A 105 4.30 -6.03 -24.00
N CYS A 106 3.31 -5.15 -23.91
CA CYS A 106 3.50 -3.70 -23.98
C CYS A 106 4.18 -3.10 -22.74
N LEU A 107 4.12 -3.78 -21.59
CA LEU A 107 4.72 -3.32 -20.32
C LEU A 107 6.12 -3.90 -20.09
N LEU A 108 6.43 -5.04 -20.71
CA LEU A 108 7.68 -5.77 -20.45
C LEU A 108 8.95 -4.91 -20.66
N PRO A 109 9.10 -4.10 -21.74
CA PRO A 109 10.31 -3.28 -21.91
C PRO A 109 10.53 -2.27 -20.78
N THR A 110 9.46 -1.62 -20.32
CA THR A 110 9.51 -0.67 -19.19
C THR A 110 9.88 -1.38 -17.89
N ALA A 111 9.28 -2.55 -17.65
CA ALA A 111 9.57 -3.36 -16.48
C ALA A 111 11.04 -3.81 -16.43
N ILE A 112 11.59 -4.30 -17.56
CA ILE A 112 13.01 -4.67 -17.67
C ILE A 112 13.90 -3.47 -17.37
N SER A 113 13.62 -2.32 -18.00
CA SER A 113 14.43 -1.11 -17.84
C SER A 113 14.52 -0.65 -16.38
N LYS A 114 13.49 -0.90 -15.57
CA LYS A 114 13.44 -0.46 -14.17
C LYS A 114 13.99 -1.49 -13.18
N LEU A 115 13.90 -2.79 -13.49
CA LEU A 115 14.20 -3.87 -12.52
C LEU A 115 15.48 -4.66 -12.82
N SER A 116 16.02 -4.60 -14.04
CA SER A 116 17.21 -5.38 -14.43
C SER A 116 18.40 -5.12 -13.49
N GLY A 117 18.88 -6.17 -12.82
CA GLY A 117 19.97 -6.14 -11.85
C GLY A 117 19.62 -5.55 -10.47
N MET A 118 18.49 -4.84 -10.34
CA MET A 118 18.10 -4.21 -9.07
C MET A 118 17.57 -5.22 -8.06
N VAL A 119 16.75 -6.18 -8.51
CA VAL A 119 16.16 -7.20 -7.62
C VAL A 119 17.25 -8.03 -6.92
N GLU A 120 18.27 -8.46 -7.65
CA GLU A 120 19.38 -9.22 -7.06
C GLU A 120 20.17 -8.40 -6.04
N ARG A 121 20.32 -7.09 -6.28
CA ARG A 121 20.96 -6.16 -5.33
C ARG A 121 20.20 -6.10 -4.01
N TRP A 122 18.86 -6.01 -4.07
CA TRP A 122 18.01 -5.98 -2.87
C TRP A 122 18.00 -7.33 -2.15
N LEU A 123 17.90 -8.44 -2.89
CA LEU A 123 18.00 -9.79 -2.32
C LEU A 123 19.34 -10.01 -1.62
N THR A 124 20.45 -9.59 -2.23
CA THR A 124 21.79 -9.73 -1.61
C THR A 124 21.89 -8.94 -0.30
N ALA A 125 21.35 -7.71 -0.27
CA ALA A 125 21.32 -6.91 0.95
C ALA A 125 20.42 -7.55 2.03
N ALA A 126 19.23 -8.02 1.64
CA ALA A 126 18.31 -8.72 2.53
C ALA A 126 18.93 -10.00 3.10
N GLU A 127 19.62 -10.80 2.27
CA GLU A 127 20.29 -12.02 2.70
C GLU A 127 21.42 -11.74 3.68
N SER A 128 22.18 -10.66 3.43
CA SER A 128 23.21 -10.22 4.36
C SER A 128 22.62 -9.88 5.72
N LEU A 129 21.46 -9.23 5.77
CA LEU A 129 20.79 -8.79 7.00
C LEU A 129 20.02 -9.92 7.72
N TYR A 130 19.34 -10.80 7.00
CA TYR A 130 18.31 -11.70 7.55
C TYR A 130 18.57 -13.19 7.33
N GLY A 131 19.66 -13.54 6.66
CA GLY A 131 20.00 -14.93 6.32
C GLY A 131 19.50 -15.32 4.93
N PRO A 132 19.75 -16.57 4.48
CA PRO A 132 19.57 -16.96 3.08
C PRO A 132 18.12 -16.83 2.58
N TYR A 133 17.96 -16.47 1.30
CA TYR A 133 16.68 -16.51 0.62
C TYR A 133 16.34 -17.96 0.25
N ILE A 134 15.31 -18.51 0.88
CA ILE A 134 15.01 -19.96 0.81
C ILE A 134 14.05 -20.36 -0.31
N TRP A 135 13.37 -19.41 -0.95
CA TRP A 135 12.25 -19.70 -1.87
C TRP A 135 12.70 -20.02 -3.31
N GLY A 136 14.00 -20.13 -3.55
CA GLY A 136 14.57 -20.40 -4.87
C GLY A 136 14.59 -19.15 -5.76
N ARG A 137 13.50 -18.90 -6.48
CA ARG A 137 13.36 -17.73 -7.38
C ARG A 137 12.52 -16.64 -6.74
N TYR A 138 12.86 -15.39 -7.06
CA TYR A 138 12.04 -14.21 -6.76
C TYR A 138 11.56 -13.61 -8.08
N ASP A 139 10.38 -14.02 -8.54
CA ASP A 139 9.77 -13.45 -9.73
C ASP A 139 8.77 -12.35 -9.37
N ILE A 140 8.58 -11.39 -10.27
CA ILE A 140 7.62 -10.28 -10.15
C ILE A 140 6.64 -10.38 -11.32
N VAL A 141 5.34 -10.21 -11.07
CA VAL A 141 4.33 -10.07 -12.13
C VAL A 141 3.60 -8.73 -12.00
N PHE A 142 3.61 -7.97 -13.09
CA PHE A 142 2.84 -6.73 -13.18
C PHE A 142 1.40 -7.02 -13.58
N LEU A 143 0.47 -6.60 -12.71
CA LEU A 143 -0.96 -6.78 -12.87
C LEU A 143 -1.64 -5.53 -13.44
N PRO A 144 -2.80 -5.67 -14.11
CA PRO A 144 -3.57 -4.54 -14.62
C PRO A 144 -3.97 -3.52 -13.53
N PRO A 145 -4.36 -2.27 -13.90
CA PRO A 145 -4.65 -1.20 -12.94
C PRO A 145 -5.88 -1.48 -12.05
N SER A 146 -6.64 -2.51 -12.38
CA SER A 146 -7.74 -3.04 -11.56
C SER A 146 -7.28 -3.83 -10.33
N PHE A 147 -5.98 -4.13 -10.19
CA PHE A 147 -5.44 -4.77 -9.00
C PHE A 147 -5.78 -3.91 -7.77
N PRO A 148 -6.41 -4.48 -6.72
CA PRO A 148 -7.04 -3.69 -5.67
C PRO A 148 -6.04 -3.08 -4.67
N ILE A 149 -4.80 -3.53 -4.67
CA ILE A 149 -3.71 -3.06 -3.79
C ILE A 149 -2.46 -2.78 -4.62
N VAL A 150 -1.39 -2.28 -3.98
CA VAL A 150 -0.14 -1.95 -4.69
C VAL A 150 0.68 -3.17 -4.99
N ALA A 151 0.90 -4.01 -3.98
CA ALA A 151 1.70 -5.22 -4.11
C ALA A 151 1.20 -6.32 -3.16
N MET A 152 1.66 -7.55 -3.40
CA MET A 152 1.38 -8.72 -2.56
C MET A 152 2.55 -9.70 -2.63
N GLU A 153 2.98 -10.14 -1.47
CA GLU A 153 4.22 -10.87 -1.19
C GLU A 153 4.17 -12.36 -1.52
N ASN A 154 3.32 -12.76 -2.47
CA ASN A 154 3.09 -14.18 -2.74
C ASN A 154 4.43 -14.88 -3.03
N PRO A 155 4.81 -15.93 -2.28
CA PRO A 155 6.16 -16.47 -2.35
C PRO A 155 6.50 -16.95 -3.76
N CYS A 156 7.74 -16.71 -4.16
CA CYS A 156 8.27 -16.95 -5.50
C CYS A 156 7.68 -16.07 -6.62
N LEU A 157 6.56 -15.36 -6.40
CA LEU A 157 5.86 -14.60 -7.44
C LEU A 157 5.13 -13.38 -6.86
N THR A 158 5.88 -12.31 -6.61
CA THR A 158 5.34 -11.05 -6.10
C THR A 158 4.39 -10.41 -7.12
N PHE A 159 3.18 -10.07 -6.70
CA PHE A 159 2.21 -9.36 -7.55
C PHE A 159 2.38 -7.86 -7.33
N ILE A 160 2.43 -7.07 -8.40
CA ILE A 160 2.58 -5.61 -8.32
C ILE A 160 1.63 -4.93 -9.31
N ILE A 161 0.95 -3.85 -8.91
CA ILE A 161 0.16 -3.04 -9.83
C ILE A 161 1.07 -2.35 -10.85
N SER A 162 0.78 -2.54 -12.14
CA SER A 162 1.51 -1.92 -13.25
C SER A 162 1.58 -0.39 -13.19
N SER A 163 0.58 0.29 -12.62
CA SER A 163 0.58 1.76 -12.54
C SER A 163 1.75 2.33 -11.72
N ILE A 164 2.38 1.52 -10.87
CA ILE A 164 3.57 1.94 -10.11
C ILE A 164 4.78 2.18 -11.02
N LEU A 165 4.81 1.61 -12.23
CA LEU A 165 5.88 1.81 -13.20
C LEU A 165 6.05 3.29 -13.59
N GLU A 166 5.06 4.14 -13.34
CA GLU A 166 5.16 5.59 -13.51
C GLU A 166 6.21 6.23 -12.59
N SER A 167 6.53 5.62 -11.44
CA SER A 167 7.46 6.18 -10.45
C SER A 167 8.56 5.20 -10.05
N ASP A 168 9.82 5.56 -10.29
CA ASP A 168 10.97 4.77 -9.86
C ASP A 168 11.07 4.64 -8.34
N GLU A 169 10.88 5.72 -7.58
CA GLU A 169 11.10 5.69 -6.13
C GLU A 169 10.04 4.84 -5.40
N PHE A 170 8.76 5.01 -5.74
CA PHE A 170 7.69 4.12 -5.26
C PHE A 170 7.92 2.65 -5.67
N LEU A 171 8.26 2.37 -6.94
CA LEU A 171 8.58 1.00 -7.37
C LEU A 171 9.72 0.37 -6.55
N ILE A 172 10.77 1.14 -6.25
CA ILE A 172 11.90 0.68 -5.44
C ILE A 172 11.43 0.27 -4.05
N ILE A 173 10.72 1.15 -3.34
CA ILE A 173 10.38 0.92 -1.93
C ILE A 173 9.36 -0.22 -1.79
N ASP A 174 8.38 -0.29 -2.70
CA ASP A 174 7.35 -1.33 -2.68
C ASP A 174 7.99 -2.69 -3.00
N VAL A 175 8.85 -2.82 -4.03
CA VAL A 175 9.51 -4.11 -4.29
C VAL A 175 10.42 -4.54 -3.13
N ILE A 176 11.11 -3.60 -2.48
CA ILE A 176 11.94 -3.94 -1.31
C ILE A 176 11.08 -4.40 -0.13
N HIS A 177 9.90 -3.82 0.08
CA HIS A 177 8.92 -4.29 1.07
C HIS A 177 8.53 -5.75 0.81
N GLU A 178 8.18 -6.06 -0.44
CA GLU A 178 7.85 -7.43 -0.85
C GLU A 178 9.04 -8.39 -0.75
N VAL A 179 10.28 -7.91 -0.94
CA VAL A 179 11.48 -8.70 -0.66
C VAL A 179 11.58 -9.02 0.83
N ALA A 180 11.37 -8.04 1.71
CA ALA A 180 11.43 -8.22 3.16
C ALA A 180 10.40 -9.24 3.66
N HIS A 181 9.22 -9.28 3.05
CA HIS A 181 8.18 -10.26 3.38
C HIS A 181 8.60 -11.72 3.21
N SER A 182 9.63 -11.99 2.40
CA SER A 182 10.21 -13.32 2.25
C SER A 182 10.72 -13.90 3.58
N TRP A 183 11.04 -13.05 4.56
CA TRP A 183 11.38 -13.42 5.94
C TRP A 183 10.24 -13.11 6.91
N PHE A 184 9.63 -11.92 6.82
CA PHE A 184 8.61 -11.43 7.76
C PHE A 184 7.22 -11.42 7.12
N GLY A 185 6.39 -12.40 7.43
CA GLY A 185 5.10 -12.64 6.76
C GLY A 185 5.10 -14.04 6.14
N ASN A 186 6.03 -14.34 5.24
CA ASN A 186 6.09 -15.63 4.56
C ASN A 186 6.73 -16.72 5.44
N ALA A 187 8.00 -16.51 5.84
CA ALA A 187 8.72 -17.50 6.65
C ALA A 187 8.21 -17.50 8.10
N VAL A 188 8.17 -16.34 8.76
CA VAL A 188 7.56 -16.17 10.08
C VAL A 188 6.26 -15.39 9.93
N THR A 189 5.12 -15.98 10.27
CA THR A 189 3.79 -15.36 10.00
C THR A 189 3.11 -14.96 11.29
N ASN A 190 2.31 -13.89 11.28
CA ASN A 190 1.38 -13.60 12.37
C ASN A 190 0.36 -14.74 12.56
N ALA A 191 0.08 -15.16 13.80
CA ALA A 191 -0.86 -16.25 14.07
C ALA A 191 -2.34 -15.85 13.87
N THR A 192 -2.67 -14.58 14.06
CA THR A 192 -4.00 -14.01 13.85
C THR A 192 -3.90 -12.66 13.14
N TRP A 193 -5.00 -12.18 12.56
CA TRP A 193 -5.02 -10.86 11.92
C TRP A 193 -4.91 -9.69 12.91
N GLU A 194 -5.21 -9.93 14.20
CA GLU A 194 -4.99 -8.96 15.28
C GLU A 194 -3.48 -8.70 15.49
N GLU A 195 -2.64 -9.61 15.02
CA GLU A 195 -1.18 -9.58 15.09
C GLU A 195 -0.54 -9.18 13.74
N MET A 196 -1.31 -8.61 12.80
CA MET A 196 -0.83 -8.27 11.45
C MET A 196 0.40 -7.36 11.45
N TRP A 197 0.55 -6.52 12.49
CA TRP A 197 1.73 -5.67 12.67
C TRP A 197 3.05 -6.46 12.76
N LEU A 198 3.02 -7.73 13.17
CA LEU A 198 4.22 -8.59 13.16
C LEU A 198 4.70 -8.90 11.75
N SER A 199 3.80 -8.96 10.76
CA SER A 199 4.23 -9.15 9.38
C SER A 199 4.60 -7.80 8.78
N GLU A 200 3.68 -6.83 8.84
CA GLU A 200 3.89 -5.54 8.18
C GLU A 200 4.96 -4.70 8.89
N GLY A 201 4.84 -4.44 10.19
CA GLY A 201 5.81 -3.61 10.91
C GLY A 201 7.25 -4.14 10.89
N LEU A 202 7.43 -5.47 10.94
CA LEU A 202 8.76 -6.08 10.76
C LEU A 202 9.24 -5.99 9.30
N ALA A 203 8.35 -6.22 8.32
CA ALA A 203 8.68 -6.05 6.91
C ALA A 203 9.04 -4.60 6.57
N THR A 204 8.30 -3.59 7.06
CA THR A 204 8.60 -2.18 6.82
C THR A 204 9.87 -1.73 7.56
N TYR A 205 10.21 -2.32 8.72
CA TYR A 205 11.54 -2.11 9.33
C TYR A 205 12.64 -2.70 8.45
N ALA A 206 12.46 -3.94 8.00
CA ALA A 206 13.44 -4.62 7.16
C ALA A 206 13.63 -3.95 5.80
N GLN A 207 12.56 -3.46 5.21
CA GLN A 207 12.56 -2.66 3.98
C GLN A 207 13.42 -1.42 4.12
N ARG A 208 13.28 -0.67 5.23
CA ARG A 208 14.12 0.53 5.49
C ARG A 208 15.58 0.18 5.74
N ARG A 209 15.88 -0.98 6.32
CA ARG A 209 17.25 -1.47 6.47
C ARG A 209 17.86 -1.82 5.12
N ILE A 210 17.16 -2.59 4.29
CA ILE A 210 17.61 -2.92 2.92
C ILE A 210 17.79 -1.65 2.08
N THR A 211 16.85 -0.71 2.17
CA THR A 211 16.91 0.59 1.49
C THR A 211 18.12 1.41 1.96
N THR A 212 18.44 1.39 3.25
CA THR A 212 19.63 2.06 3.78
C THR A 212 20.92 1.46 3.24
N GLU A 213 21.04 0.13 3.20
CA GLU A 213 22.22 -0.57 2.67
C GLU A 213 22.40 -0.33 1.16
N THR A 214 21.32 -0.07 0.41
CA THR A 214 21.35 0.01 -1.05
C THR A 214 21.27 1.43 -1.61
N TYR A 215 20.59 2.35 -0.94
CA TYR A 215 20.41 3.75 -1.39
C TYR A 215 20.93 4.79 -0.39
N GLY A 216 21.34 4.35 0.81
CA GLY A 216 21.90 5.21 1.84
C GLY A 216 20.84 5.87 2.73
N ALA A 217 21.25 6.21 3.94
CA ALA A 217 20.36 6.71 4.99
C ALA A 217 19.61 7.99 4.63
N ALA A 218 20.20 8.89 3.81
CA ALA A 218 19.51 10.11 3.40
C ALA A 218 18.22 9.82 2.62
N PHE A 219 18.24 8.84 1.72
CA PHE A 219 17.06 8.42 0.96
C PHE A 219 16.04 7.73 1.88
N THR A 220 16.49 6.79 2.72
CA THR A 220 15.61 6.13 3.70
C THR A 220 14.93 7.15 4.63
N CYS A 221 15.66 8.14 5.13
CA CYS A 221 15.07 9.18 5.98
C CYS A 221 14.04 10.05 5.23
N LEU A 222 14.25 10.31 3.94
CA LEU A 222 13.29 11.06 3.11
C LEU A 222 11.99 10.26 2.93
N GLU A 223 12.09 8.98 2.61
CA GLU A 223 10.96 8.06 2.50
C GLU A 223 10.21 7.92 3.85
N THR A 224 10.95 7.71 4.95
CA THR A 224 10.36 7.62 6.28
C THR A 224 9.66 8.91 6.67
N ALA A 225 10.22 10.09 6.35
CA ALA A 225 9.54 11.36 6.57
C ALA A 225 8.21 11.44 5.80
N PHE A 226 8.21 11.01 4.54
CA PHE A 226 6.99 10.94 3.72
C PHE A 226 5.92 10.02 4.33
N ARG A 227 6.31 8.83 4.79
CA ARG A 227 5.40 7.86 5.41
C ARG A 227 4.86 8.29 6.77
N LEU A 228 5.69 8.91 7.61
CA LEU A 228 5.25 9.44 8.91
C LEU A 228 4.32 10.65 8.75
N ASP A 229 4.60 11.57 7.81
CA ASP A 229 3.69 12.67 7.48
C ASP A 229 2.31 12.10 7.04
N ALA A 230 2.29 11.00 6.28
CA ALA A 230 1.05 10.33 5.90
C ALA A 230 0.32 9.67 7.09
N LEU A 231 1.05 9.05 8.02
CA LEU A 231 0.48 8.49 9.25
C LEU A 231 -0.17 9.58 10.10
N HIS A 232 0.51 10.71 10.29
CA HIS A 232 -0.02 11.84 11.05
C HIS A 232 -1.27 12.44 10.42
N ARG A 233 -1.33 12.52 9.08
CA ARG A 233 -2.57 12.92 8.37
C ARG A 233 -3.70 11.94 8.64
N GLN A 234 -3.46 10.64 8.52
CA GLN A 234 -4.47 9.61 8.80
C GLN A 234 -4.98 9.70 10.24
N MET A 235 -4.10 9.93 11.21
CA MET A 235 -4.48 10.16 12.60
C MET A 235 -5.38 11.38 12.78
N LYS A 236 -5.03 12.51 12.16
CA LYS A 236 -5.82 13.75 12.25
C LYS A 236 -7.25 13.54 11.71
N LEU A 237 -7.40 12.74 10.66
CA LEU A 237 -8.69 12.43 10.06
C LEU A 237 -9.54 11.48 10.93
N LEU A 238 -8.92 10.48 11.53
CA LEU A 238 -9.61 9.45 12.31
C LEU A 238 -9.87 9.84 13.78
N GLY A 239 -9.11 10.80 14.30
CA GLY A 239 -9.03 11.12 15.72
C GLY A 239 -8.04 10.22 16.47
N GLU A 240 -7.40 10.77 17.52
CA GLU A 240 -6.34 10.08 18.27
C GLU A 240 -6.83 8.88 19.08
N ASP A 241 -8.11 8.84 19.46
CA ASP A 241 -8.71 7.76 20.26
C ASP A 241 -9.27 6.61 19.41
N ASN A 242 -9.02 6.61 18.09
CA ASN A 242 -9.59 5.61 17.21
C ASN A 242 -8.96 4.23 17.46
N PRO A 243 -9.75 3.16 17.75
CA PRO A 243 -9.23 1.82 18.01
C PRO A 243 -8.38 1.23 16.90
N VAL A 244 -8.56 1.65 15.64
CA VAL A 244 -7.77 1.17 14.50
C VAL A 244 -6.31 1.62 14.55
N SER A 245 -5.98 2.57 15.43
CA SER A 245 -4.61 3.07 15.65
C SER A 245 -3.77 2.24 16.61
N LYS A 246 -4.34 1.18 17.21
CA LYS A 246 -3.59 0.20 18.01
C LYS A 246 -2.81 -0.74 17.09
N LEU A 247 -1.68 -1.25 17.54
CA LEU A 247 -0.96 -2.30 16.81
C LEU A 247 -1.67 -3.65 16.94
N GLN A 248 -2.19 -3.93 18.14
CA GLN A 248 -3.05 -5.08 18.39
C GLN A 248 -4.50 -4.63 18.48
N VAL A 249 -5.23 -4.80 17.39
CA VAL A 249 -6.67 -4.52 17.33
C VAL A 249 -7.43 -5.82 17.55
N LYS A 250 -8.22 -5.88 18.62
CA LYS A 250 -9.15 -7.00 18.82
C LYS A 250 -10.28 -6.93 17.81
N LEU A 251 -10.46 -8.01 17.04
CA LEU A 251 -11.46 -8.09 15.99
C LEU A 251 -12.76 -8.67 16.56
N GLU A 252 -13.81 -7.87 16.54
CA GLU A 252 -15.17 -8.35 16.85
C GLU A 252 -15.70 -9.26 15.72
N PRO A 253 -16.59 -10.22 16.04
CA PRO A 253 -17.21 -11.06 15.01
C PRO A 253 -17.88 -10.25 13.90
N GLY A 254 -17.56 -10.59 12.64
CA GLY A 254 -18.10 -9.90 11.46
C GLY A 254 -17.26 -8.71 10.98
N VAL A 255 -16.22 -8.30 11.71
CA VAL A 255 -15.28 -7.29 11.23
C VAL A 255 -14.37 -7.89 10.15
N ASN A 256 -14.24 -7.20 9.02
CA ASN A 256 -13.31 -7.58 7.97
C ASN A 256 -11.86 -7.27 8.39
N PRO A 257 -10.96 -8.27 8.46
CA PRO A 257 -9.56 -8.04 8.82
C PRO A 257 -8.82 -7.08 7.90
N SER A 258 -9.25 -6.92 6.64
CA SER A 258 -8.66 -5.95 5.71
C SER A 258 -8.77 -4.51 6.18
N ASN A 259 -9.61 -4.21 7.19
CA ASN A 259 -9.63 -2.89 7.84
C ASN A 259 -8.34 -2.59 8.62
N LEU A 260 -7.54 -3.61 8.94
CA LEU A 260 -6.23 -3.47 9.58
C LEU A 260 -5.10 -3.21 8.57
N MET A 261 -5.35 -3.30 7.27
CA MET A 261 -4.39 -2.87 6.25
C MET A 261 -4.38 -1.34 6.15
N ASN A 262 -3.74 -0.70 7.12
CA ASN A 262 -3.68 0.76 7.29
C ASN A 262 -2.31 1.17 7.81
N LEU A 263 -1.95 2.46 7.74
CA LEU A 263 -0.59 2.89 8.10
C LEU A 263 -0.22 2.61 9.55
N PHE A 264 -1.16 2.41 10.49
CA PHE A 264 -0.79 2.07 11.86
C PHE A 264 -0.10 0.71 11.92
N THR A 265 -0.64 -0.27 11.21
CA THR A 265 -0.08 -1.63 11.13
C THR A 265 1.36 -1.63 10.57
N TYR A 266 1.64 -0.75 9.59
CA TYR A 266 2.93 -0.64 8.90
C TYR A 266 3.87 0.32 9.64
N GLU A 267 3.48 1.59 9.75
CA GLU A 267 4.33 2.70 10.22
C GLU A 267 4.46 2.74 11.74
N LYS A 268 3.36 2.60 12.49
CA LYS A 268 3.45 2.51 13.96
C LYS A 268 4.12 1.19 14.36
N GLY A 269 3.91 0.12 13.58
CA GLY A 269 4.61 -1.15 13.72
C GLY A 269 6.12 -0.99 13.52
N TYR A 270 6.53 -0.32 12.44
CA TYR A 270 7.91 0.05 12.18
C TYR A 270 8.52 0.88 13.32
N CYS A 271 7.82 1.92 13.80
CA CYS A 271 8.32 2.74 14.90
C CYS A 271 8.58 1.90 16.16
N PHE A 272 7.73 0.92 16.45
CA PHE A 272 7.95 0.02 17.58
C PHE A 272 9.17 -0.88 17.36
N VAL A 273 9.31 -1.50 16.18
CA VAL A 273 10.49 -2.33 15.85
C VAL A 273 11.78 -1.50 15.85
N TYR A 274 11.72 -0.26 15.34
CA TYR A 274 12.84 0.68 15.40
C TYR A 274 13.20 1.03 16.84
N TYR A 275 12.21 1.26 17.70
CA TYR A 275 12.44 1.49 19.13
C TYR A 275 13.15 0.29 19.79
N LEU A 276 12.73 -0.95 19.50
CA LEU A 276 13.43 -2.15 19.97
C LEU A 276 14.90 -2.17 19.49
N SER A 277 15.14 -1.82 18.23
CA SER A 277 16.49 -1.69 17.68
C SER A 277 17.32 -0.61 18.38
N GLN A 278 16.72 0.49 18.83
CA GLN A 278 17.41 1.55 19.57
C GLN A 278 17.81 1.11 20.98
N LEU A 279 16.99 0.28 21.64
CA LEU A 279 17.34 -0.28 22.94
C LEU A 279 18.65 -1.10 22.89
N CYS A 280 18.94 -1.74 21.75
CA CYS A 280 20.19 -2.49 21.54
C CYS A 280 21.44 -1.61 21.34
N GLY A 281 21.28 -0.31 21.08
CA GLY A 281 22.36 0.66 20.85
C GLY A 281 23.10 0.53 19.50
N ASP A 282 23.29 -0.68 18.97
CA ASP A 282 23.86 -0.95 17.64
C ASP A 282 22.84 -1.72 16.77
N PRO A 283 22.42 -1.18 15.62
CA PRO A 283 21.52 -1.88 14.69
C PRO A 283 22.00 -3.27 14.27
N ARG A 284 23.32 -3.53 14.25
CA ARG A 284 23.88 -4.84 13.88
C ARG A 284 23.62 -5.91 14.93
N HIS A 285 23.51 -5.53 16.20
CA HIS A 285 23.09 -6.45 17.25
C HIS A 285 21.62 -6.83 17.07
N PHE A 286 20.78 -5.85 16.72
CA PHE A 286 19.37 -6.11 16.39
C PHE A 286 19.21 -6.99 15.15
N ASP A 287 20.03 -6.82 14.10
CA ASP A 287 20.06 -7.73 12.95
C ASP A 287 20.39 -9.18 13.36
N SER A 288 21.33 -9.33 14.30
CA SER A 288 21.72 -10.65 14.81
C SER A 288 20.55 -11.31 15.56
N PHE A 289 19.79 -10.53 16.33
CA PHE A 289 18.54 -10.98 16.93
C PHE A 289 17.50 -11.38 15.87
N LEU A 290 17.27 -10.54 14.85
CA LEU A 290 16.29 -10.85 13.80
C LEU A 290 16.65 -12.14 13.05
N ARG A 291 17.93 -12.38 12.73
CA ARG A 291 18.38 -13.67 12.16
C ARG A 291 18.06 -14.85 13.09
N ALA A 292 18.31 -14.70 14.38
CA ALA A 292 18.00 -15.75 15.37
C ALA A 292 16.49 -15.98 15.53
N TYR A 293 15.69 -14.91 15.49
CA TYR A 293 14.23 -14.95 15.53
C TYR A 293 13.66 -15.68 14.30
N ILE A 294 14.14 -15.34 13.10
CA ILE A 294 13.78 -16.03 11.86
C ILE A 294 14.13 -17.51 11.94
N GLU A 295 15.35 -17.86 12.35
CA GLU A 295 15.77 -19.27 12.42
C GLU A 295 14.93 -20.07 13.42
N LYS A 296 14.53 -19.45 14.54
CA LYS A 296 13.69 -20.07 15.57
C LYS A 296 12.25 -20.31 15.10
N TYR A 297 11.67 -19.38 14.35
CA TYR A 297 10.24 -19.38 14.01
C TYR A 297 9.95 -19.59 12.52
N LYS A 298 10.96 -19.87 11.68
CA LYS A 298 10.74 -20.16 10.26
C LYS A 298 9.71 -21.28 10.13
N PHE A 299 8.74 -21.07 9.25
CA PHE A 299 7.62 -21.96 8.99
C PHE A 299 6.65 -22.16 10.15
N THR A 300 6.67 -21.28 11.16
CA THR A 300 5.65 -21.21 12.20
C THR A 300 4.85 -19.92 12.10
N SER A 301 3.77 -19.85 12.88
CA SER A 301 2.99 -18.62 13.08
C SER A 301 3.08 -18.20 14.55
N VAL A 302 3.21 -16.90 14.80
CA VAL A 302 3.62 -16.31 16.10
C VAL A 302 2.72 -15.18 16.54
N VAL A 303 2.70 -14.92 17.84
CA VAL A 303 2.04 -13.75 18.47
C VAL A 303 3.08 -12.75 18.97
N ALA A 304 2.65 -11.55 19.37
CA ALA A 304 3.57 -10.50 19.82
C ALA A 304 4.49 -10.97 20.96
N GLN A 305 3.94 -11.73 21.90
CA GLN A 305 4.68 -12.24 23.05
C GLN A 305 5.86 -13.12 22.63
N ASP A 306 5.74 -13.90 21.55
CA ASP A 306 6.82 -14.76 21.06
C ASP A 306 8.04 -13.96 20.60
N LEU A 307 7.81 -12.79 19.97
CA LEU A 307 8.84 -11.84 19.56
C LEU A 307 9.46 -11.16 20.79
N LEU A 308 8.63 -10.62 21.68
CA LEU A 308 9.08 -9.86 22.86
C LEU A 308 9.87 -10.73 23.84
N ASP A 309 9.40 -11.95 24.12
CA ASP A 309 10.13 -12.91 24.95
C ASP A 309 11.44 -13.32 24.30
N SER A 310 11.46 -13.54 22.99
CA SER A 310 12.69 -13.88 22.28
C SER A 310 13.69 -12.72 22.30
N PHE A 311 13.21 -11.48 22.17
CA PHE A 311 14.02 -10.26 22.26
C PHE A 311 14.66 -10.13 23.65
N LEU A 312 13.88 -10.19 24.72
CA LEU A 312 14.38 -10.06 26.10
C LEU A 312 15.28 -11.23 26.52
N ASN A 313 15.05 -12.42 25.99
CA ASN A 313 15.94 -13.56 26.25
C ASN A 313 17.25 -13.49 25.44
N PHE A 314 17.24 -12.85 24.27
CA PHE A 314 18.45 -12.62 23.46
C PHE A 314 19.31 -11.50 24.05
N PHE A 315 18.69 -10.50 24.68
CA PHE A 315 19.35 -9.37 25.35
C PHE A 315 19.07 -9.37 26.87
N PRO A 316 19.69 -10.26 27.65
CA PRO A 316 19.43 -10.40 29.08
C PRO A 316 19.66 -9.10 29.87
N GLU A 317 20.60 -8.26 29.45
CA GLU A 317 20.86 -6.95 30.04
C GLU A 317 19.69 -5.97 29.91
N LEU A 318 18.95 -6.03 28.80
CA LEU A 318 17.75 -5.21 28.61
C LEU A 318 16.60 -5.72 29.48
N LYS A 319 16.50 -7.04 29.65
CA LYS A 319 15.55 -7.69 30.55
C LYS A 319 15.82 -7.33 32.01
N GLU A 320 17.09 -7.33 32.44
CA GLU A 320 17.48 -6.89 33.79
C GLU A 320 17.17 -5.42 34.06
N GLN A 321 17.19 -4.58 33.01
CA GLN A 321 16.81 -3.17 33.08
C GLN A 321 15.29 -2.94 33.02
N CYS A 322 14.48 -4.00 32.87
CA CYS A 322 13.03 -3.96 32.75
C CYS A 322 12.54 -2.98 31.66
N VAL A 323 13.21 -2.97 30.49
CA VAL A 323 12.90 -2.02 29.40
C VAL A 323 11.46 -2.14 28.90
N GLU A 324 10.85 -3.31 29.04
CA GLU A 324 9.46 -3.60 28.68
C GLU A 324 8.45 -2.82 29.54
N SER A 325 8.86 -2.38 30.73
CA SER A 325 8.07 -1.63 31.70
C SER A 325 8.53 -0.17 31.86
N LYS A 326 9.36 0.33 30.94
CA LYS A 326 9.86 1.71 30.99
C LYS A 326 8.70 2.70 30.89
N ALA A 327 8.55 3.55 31.91
CA ALA A 327 7.45 4.50 32.02
C ALA A 327 7.29 5.35 30.74
N GLY A 328 6.10 5.30 30.14
CA GLY A 328 5.75 6.01 28.92
C GLY A 328 6.09 5.28 27.60
N LEU A 329 6.86 4.20 27.67
CA LEU A 329 7.34 3.40 26.54
C LEU A 329 7.16 1.90 26.80
N GLU A 330 6.18 1.54 27.63
CA GLU A 330 5.88 0.16 27.98
C GLU A 330 5.51 -0.63 26.72
N PHE A 331 5.99 -1.87 26.58
CA PHE A 331 5.68 -2.69 25.39
C PHE A 331 4.17 -2.93 25.25
N GLU A 332 3.47 -3.16 26.36
CA GLU A 332 2.01 -3.27 26.39
C GLU A 332 1.32 -2.00 25.87
N ARG A 333 1.88 -0.83 26.17
CA ARG A 333 1.36 0.46 25.71
C ARG A 333 1.59 0.62 24.20
N TRP A 334 2.74 0.21 23.68
CA TRP A 334 3.00 0.19 22.23
C TRP A 334 1.95 -0.64 21.48
N LEU A 335 1.59 -1.81 22.03
CA LEU A 335 0.65 -2.72 21.41
C LEU A 335 -0.80 -2.20 21.47
N ASN A 336 -1.24 -1.72 22.63
CA ASN A 336 -2.66 -1.54 22.93
C ASN A 336 -3.13 -0.08 23.06
N ALA A 337 -2.23 0.91 23.09
CA ALA A 337 -2.62 2.32 23.13
C ALA A 337 -2.99 2.86 21.75
N THR A 338 -4.04 3.67 21.71
CA THR A 338 -4.43 4.47 20.53
C THR A 338 -3.50 5.66 20.35
N GLY A 339 -3.59 6.31 19.19
CA GLY A 339 -2.86 7.53 18.88
C GLY A 339 -1.48 7.29 18.24
N PRO A 340 -0.57 8.27 18.32
CA PRO A 340 0.71 8.23 17.61
C PRO A 340 1.63 7.09 18.08
N PRO A 341 2.69 6.79 17.33
CA PRO A 341 3.84 6.08 17.87
C PRO A 341 4.35 6.74 19.16
N LEU A 342 4.78 5.95 20.14
CA LEU A 342 5.30 6.51 21.41
C LEU A 342 6.71 7.12 21.24
N ALA A 343 7.42 6.71 20.18
CA ALA A 343 8.68 7.27 19.73
C ALA A 343 8.78 7.16 18.20
N GLU A 344 9.46 8.11 17.58
CA GLU A 344 9.72 8.13 16.14
C GLU A 344 11.22 8.08 15.86
N PRO A 345 11.64 7.58 14.69
CA PRO A 345 13.05 7.49 14.32
C PRO A 345 13.72 8.85 14.16
N ASP A 346 15.03 8.91 14.42
CA ASP A 346 15.83 10.09 14.07
C ASP A 346 16.03 10.18 12.55
N LEU A 347 15.53 11.26 11.95
CA LEU A 347 15.61 11.52 10.51
C LEU A 347 16.71 12.54 10.16
N SER A 348 17.59 12.89 11.11
CA SER A 348 18.63 13.91 10.93
C SER A 348 19.53 13.64 9.71
N GLN A 349 19.81 12.37 9.39
CA GLN A 349 20.63 11.97 8.24
C GLN A 349 19.96 12.29 6.87
N GLY A 350 18.64 12.49 6.84
CA GLY A 350 17.88 12.94 5.68
C GLY A 350 17.82 14.46 5.49
N SER A 351 18.39 15.24 6.41
CA SER A 351 18.26 16.72 6.43
C SER A 351 18.64 17.41 5.12
N SER A 352 19.59 16.86 4.36
CA SER A 352 20.00 17.41 3.07
C SER A 352 18.90 17.35 2.01
N LEU A 353 17.95 16.41 2.14
CA LEU A 353 16.82 16.24 1.23
C LEU A 353 15.53 16.87 1.79
N THR A 354 15.32 16.84 3.12
CA THR A 354 14.08 17.35 3.75
C THR A 354 14.09 18.85 4.02
N ARG A 355 15.23 19.47 4.38
CA ARG A 355 15.29 20.92 4.64
C ARG A 355 14.94 21.80 3.43
N PRO A 356 15.33 21.46 2.18
CA PRO A 356 14.88 22.19 1.01
C PRO A 356 13.35 22.21 0.87
N VAL A 357 12.67 21.11 1.21
CA VAL A 357 11.21 21.01 1.20
C VAL A 357 10.58 21.95 2.22
N GLU A 358 11.07 21.95 3.46
CA GLU A 358 10.62 22.86 4.51
C GLU A 358 10.85 24.34 4.15
N THR A 359 11.99 24.63 3.54
CA THR A 359 12.36 25.99 3.13
C THR A 359 11.42 26.50 2.05
N LEU A 360 11.20 25.70 1.00
CA LEU A 360 10.30 26.06 -0.09
C LEU A 360 8.86 26.20 0.40
N PHE A 361 8.38 25.26 1.21
CA PHE A 361 7.04 25.32 1.80
C PHE A 361 6.85 26.63 2.59
N LYS A 362 7.78 26.97 3.49
CA LYS A 362 7.72 28.22 4.26
C LYS A 362 7.64 29.44 3.35
N LEU A 363 8.46 29.52 2.30
CA LEU A 363 8.46 30.66 1.36
C LEU A 363 7.13 30.83 0.63
N TRP A 364 6.44 29.74 0.31
CA TRP A 364 5.11 29.79 -0.32
C TRP A 364 3.97 30.11 0.66
N THR A 365 4.19 29.92 1.96
CA THR A 365 3.20 30.17 3.00
C THR A 365 3.51 31.37 3.89
N THR A 366 4.57 32.15 3.61
CA THR A 366 4.88 33.37 4.38
C THR A 366 3.91 34.49 4.05
N GLU A 367 3.60 35.31 5.05
CA GLU A 367 2.85 36.57 4.87
C GLU A 367 3.75 37.78 5.20
N PRO A 368 3.99 38.70 4.25
CA PRO A 368 3.54 38.70 2.85
C PRO A 368 4.26 37.66 1.98
N LEU A 369 3.62 37.23 0.89
CA LEU A 369 4.19 36.27 -0.07
C LEU A 369 5.34 36.92 -0.86
N ASP A 370 6.54 36.36 -0.77
CA ASP A 370 7.64 36.67 -1.69
C ASP A 370 7.75 35.57 -2.77
N SER A 371 6.87 35.68 -3.77
CA SER A 371 6.80 34.70 -4.85
C SER A 371 8.09 34.62 -5.70
N LEU A 372 8.89 35.70 -5.76
CA LEU A 372 10.15 35.70 -6.51
C LEU A 372 11.21 34.88 -5.75
N ALA A 373 11.33 35.09 -4.43
CA ALA A 373 12.20 34.29 -3.58
C ALA A 373 11.76 32.82 -3.58
N ALA A 374 10.46 32.55 -3.46
CA ALA A 374 9.92 31.19 -3.50
C ALA A 374 10.25 30.48 -4.82
N ALA A 375 9.91 31.10 -5.96
CA ALA A 375 10.09 30.54 -7.30
C ALA A 375 11.57 30.29 -7.66
N SER A 376 12.49 31.12 -7.16
CA SER A 376 13.92 30.97 -7.43
C SER A 376 14.65 30.06 -6.44
N SER A 377 14.02 29.70 -5.31
CA SER A 377 14.66 28.92 -4.25
C SER A 377 14.87 27.44 -4.61
N ALA A 378 14.02 26.89 -5.49
CA ALA A 378 14.05 25.48 -5.84
C ALA A 378 13.65 25.23 -7.29
N ASP A 379 14.37 24.30 -7.92
CA ASP A 379 14.06 23.71 -9.22
C ASP A 379 13.53 22.29 -8.99
N LEU A 380 12.21 22.11 -9.07
CA LEU A 380 11.54 20.84 -8.78
C LEU A 380 11.95 19.73 -9.74
N THR A 381 12.49 20.06 -10.93
CA THR A 381 12.97 19.05 -11.88
C THR A 381 14.21 18.30 -11.40
N LYS A 382 14.93 18.87 -10.43
CA LYS A 382 16.10 18.25 -9.80
C LYS A 382 15.77 17.52 -8.50
N TRP A 383 14.53 17.64 -8.04
CA TRP A 383 14.10 17.02 -6.80
C TRP A 383 13.74 15.56 -7.02
N ARG A 384 13.92 14.78 -5.96
CA ARG A 384 13.39 13.43 -5.86
C ARG A 384 11.86 13.44 -5.88
N THR A 385 11.28 12.29 -6.17
CA THR A 385 9.82 12.14 -6.16
C THR A 385 9.28 12.42 -4.76
N PHE A 386 9.87 11.81 -3.73
CA PHE A 386 9.43 12.03 -2.34
C PHE A 386 9.62 13.48 -1.85
N GLN A 387 10.64 14.22 -2.32
CA GLN A 387 10.79 15.63 -1.97
C GLN A 387 9.63 16.47 -2.55
N THR A 388 9.31 16.25 -3.82
CA THR A 388 8.24 16.97 -4.51
C THR A 388 6.88 16.60 -3.93
N VAL A 389 6.66 15.31 -3.65
CA VAL A 389 5.46 14.81 -2.98
C VAL A 389 5.29 15.42 -1.59
N LEU A 390 6.32 15.43 -0.75
CA LEU A 390 6.26 16.06 0.58
C LEU A 390 5.91 17.55 0.52
N PHE A 391 6.47 18.27 -0.46
CA PHE A 391 6.13 19.68 -0.66
C PHE A 391 4.65 19.87 -1.02
N LEU A 392 4.15 19.08 -1.97
CA LEU A 392 2.75 19.16 -2.40
C LEU A 392 1.78 18.70 -1.33
N ASP A 393 2.09 17.64 -0.58
CA ASP A 393 1.28 17.13 0.52
C ASP A 393 1.12 18.20 1.62
N ARG A 394 2.18 18.93 1.94
CA ARG A 394 2.10 20.04 2.92
C ARG A 394 1.25 21.21 2.41
N LEU A 395 1.28 21.51 1.11
CA LEU A 395 0.36 22.49 0.51
C LEU A 395 -1.09 21.99 0.50
N LEU A 396 -1.31 20.68 0.30
CA LEU A 396 -2.62 20.05 0.40
C LEU A 396 -3.19 20.13 1.81
N ASP A 397 -2.36 19.93 2.83
CA ASP A 397 -2.75 20.04 4.24
C ASP A 397 -3.20 21.44 4.64
N GLY A 398 -2.70 22.46 3.93
CA GLY A 398 -3.11 23.87 4.08
C GLY A 398 -4.20 24.33 3.11
N SER A 399 -4.73 23.46 2.25
CA SER A 399 -5.75 23.86 1.27
C SER A 399 -7.14 24.05 1.91
N PRO A 400 -7.96 25.01 1.42
CA PRO A 400 -7.68 25.92 0.31
C PRO A 400 -6.65 27.00 0.66
N LEU A 401 -5.73 27.24 -0.27
CA LEU A 401 -4.68 28.24 -0.24
C LEU A 401 -5.21 29.63 -0.65
N PRO A 402 -4.55 30.73 -0.24
CA PRO A 402 -4.86 32.06 -0.76
C PRO A 402 -4.77 32.11 -2.28
N HIS A 403 -5.71 32.81 -2.93
CA HIS A 403 -5.80 32.86 -4.40
C HIS A 403 -4.50 33.31 -5.10
N GLU A 404 -3.78 34.27 -4.49
CA GLU A 404 -2.49 34.73 -5.00
C GLU A 404 -1.43 33.62 -4.99
N VAL A 405 -1.41 32.79 -3.94
CA VAL A 405 -0.46 31.68 -3.77
C VAL A 405 -0.70 30.63 -4.86
N ILE A 406 -1.94 30.14 -5.03
CA ILE A 406 -2.23 29.11 -6.06
C ILE A 406 -1.98 29.62 -7.48
N LYS A 407 -2.30 30.89 -7.75
CA LYS A 407 -1.99 31.51 -9.05
C LYS A 407 -0.49 31.49 -9.32
N LYS A 408 0.32 31.92 -8.34
CA LYS A 408 1.78 31.97 -8.47
C LYS A 408 2.41 30.58 -8.53
N LEU A 409 1.93 29.62 -7.73
CA LEU A 409 2.34 28.21 -7.83
C LEU A 409 2.05 27.67 -9.24
N SER A 410 0.88 27.97 -9.80
CA SER A 410 0.51 27.52 -11.14
C SER A 410 1.41 28.13 -12.21
N GLU A 411 1.66 29.44 -12.16
CA GLU A 411 2.59 30.15 -13.06
C GLU A 411 4.01 29.57 -13.01
N CYS A 412 4.48 29.16 -11.83
CA CYS A 412 5.85 28.66 -11.64
C CYS A 412 6.00 27.18 -11.98
N TYR A 413 5.07 26.33 -11.55
CA TYR A 413 5.29 24.88 -11.50
C TYR A 413 4.28 24.06 -12.30
N SER A 414 3.10 24.58 -12.65
CA SER A 414 2.02 23.77 -13.23
C SER A 414 2.41 23.07 -14.53
N SER A 415 3.28 23.67 -15.35
CA SER A 415 3.80 23.01 -16.57
C SER A 415 4.83 21.92 -16.26
N GLN A 416 5.65 22.10 -15.22
CA GLN A 416 6.68 21.14 -14.83
C GLN A 416 6.03 19.93 -14.15
N LEU A 417 5.14 20.17 -13.19
CA LEU A 417 4.43 19.12 -12.44
C LEU A 417 3.61 18.22 -13.37
N ASP A 418 3.03 18.80 -14.43
CA ASP A 418 2.21 18.09 -15.41
C ASP A 418 3.00 17.09 -16.28
N SER A 419 4.33 17.22 -16.38
CA SER A 419 5.20 16.26 -17.06
C SER A 419 5.91 15.28 -16.12
N MET A 420 5.65 15.35 -14.81
CA MET A 420 6.21 14.43 -13.83
C MET A 420 5.36 13.15 -13.71
N ASN A 421 5.80 12.20 -12.88
CA ASN A 421 5.09 10.94 -12.68
C ASN A 421 3.68 11.13 -12.07
N ALA A 422 2.87 10.08 -12.16
CA ALA A 422 1.48 10.08 -11.69
C ALA A 422 1.32 10.46 -10.20
N GLU A 423 2.26 10.08 -9.33
CA GLU A 423 2.24 10.39 -7.88
C GLU A 423 2.37 11.90 -7.61
N ILE A 424 3.19 12.60 -8.39
CA ILE A 424 3.31 14.06 -8.27
C ILE A 424 2.11 14.74 -8.90
N ARG A 425 1.70 14.29 -10.09
CA ARG A 425 0.58 14.88 -10.84
C ARG A 425 -0.71 14.83 -10.03
N ILE A 426 -1.04 13.70 -9.41
CA ILE A 426 -2.27 13.57 -8.62
C ILE A 426 -2.35 14.64 -7.51
N ARG A 427 -1.26 14.84 -6.76
CA ARG A 427 -1.22 15.83 -5.67
C ARG A 427 -1.40 17.26 -6.16
N TRP A 428 -0.74 17.62 -7.27
CA TRP A 428 -0.97 18.92 -7.90
C TRP A 428 -2.44 19.10 -8.32
N LEU A 429 -3.04 18.08 -8.92
CA LEU A 429 -4.43 18.14 -9.36
C LEU A 429 -5.42 18.19 -8.19
N GLN A 430 -5.12 17.54 -7.07
CA GLN A 430 -5.89 17.70 -5.84
C GLN A 430 -5.78 19.14 -5.30
N ILE A 431 -4.61 19.77 -5.36
CA ILE A 431 -4.47 21.21 -5.01
C ILE A 431 -5.36 22.03 -5.93
N VAL A 432 -5.32 21.81 -7.25
CA VAL A 432 -6.16 22.53 -8.22
C VAL A 432 -7.65 22.38 -7.86
N VAL A 433 -8.11 21.18 -7.54
CA VAL A 433 -9.52 20.87 -7.22
C VAL A 433 -9.94 21.48 -5.87
N ARG A 434 -9.15 21.28 -4.81
CA ARG A 434 -9.44 21.81 -3.46
C ARG A 434 -9.41 23.34 -3.38
N ASN A 435 -8.84 24.00 -4.40
CA ASN A 435 -8.76 25.45 -4.52
C ASN A 435 -9.72 26.04 -5.58
N ASP A 436 -10.59 25.22 -6.19
CA ASP A 436 -11.47 25.61 -7.30
C ASP A 436 -10.72 26.39 -8.41
N TYR A 437 -9.48 25.99 -8.73
CA TYR A 437 -8.59 26.74 -9.63
C TYR A 437 -8.84 26.40 -11.10
N TYR A 438 -9.84 27.06 -11.70
CA TYR A 438 -10.29 26.83 -13.08
C TYR A 438 -9.20 26.81 -14.18
N PRO A 439 -8.15 27.66 -14.16
CA PRO A 439 -7.17 27.69 -15.25
C PRO A 439 -6.46 26.35 -15.51
N ASP A 440 -6.31 25.50 -14.49
CA ASP A 440 -5.67 24.18 -14.62
C ASP A 440 -6.67 23.01 -14.61
N LEU A 441 -7.98 23.27 -14.57
CA LEU A 441 -9.01 22.23 -14.48
C LEU A 441 -9.00 21.27 -15.69
N TYR A 442 -8.56 21.74 -16.87
CA TYR A 442 -8.41 20.88 -18.06
C TYR A 442 -7.36 19.76 -17.86
N LYS A 443 -6.36 19.98 -17.00
CA LYS A 443 -5.35 18.96 -16.65
C LYS A 443 -5.95 17.85 -15.79
N VAL A 444 -6.90 18.19 -14.91
CA VAL A 444 -7.68 17.22 -14.11
C VAL A 444 -8.44 16.28 -15.03
N ARG A 445 -9.16 16.82 -16.02
CA ARG A 445 -9.87 16.01 -17.03
C ARG A 445 -8.92 15.09 -17.77
N ARG A 446 -7.86 15.65 -18.37
CA ARG A 446 -6.89 14.87 -19.14
C ARG A 446 -6.23 13.76 -18.32
N PHE A 447 -5.99 14.00 -17.04
CA PHE A 447 -5.45 12.96 -16.15
C PHE A 447 -6.45 11.82 -15.93
N LEU A 448 -7.71 12.13 -15.61
CA LEU A 448 -8.76 11.12 -15.40
C LEU A 448 -9.17 10.37 -16.68
N GLU A 449 -9.02 10.98 -17.86
CA GLU A 449 -9.24 10.31 -19.15
C GLU A 449 -8.20 9.23 -19.47
N ASN A 450 -7.00 9.34 -18.92
CA ASN A 450 -5.88 8.43 -19.20
C ASN A 450 -5.53 7.52 -18.01
N GLN A 451 -6.25 7.61 -16.90
CA GLN A 451 -5.90 6.91 -15.67
C GLN A 451 -6.98 5.93 -15.25
N MET A 452 -6.60 4.66 -15.17
CA MET A 452 -7.50 3.54 -14.83
C MET A 452 -7.25 2.98 -13.42
N SER A 453 -6.14 3.39 -12.78
CA SER A 453 -5.80 2.94 -11.44
C SER A 453 -6.69 3.60 -10.39
N ARG A 454 -7.19 2.77 -9.48
CA ARG A 454 -7.97 3.22 -8.32
C ARG A 454 -7.19 4.18 -7.42
N MET A 455 -5.86 4.04 -7.35
CA MET A 455 -4.98 4.86 -6.49
C MET A 455 -5.09 6.34 -6.83
N TYR A 456 -5.23 6.65 -8.11
CA TYR A 456 -5.24 8.02 -8.59
C TYR A 456 -6.65 8.54 -8.88
N THR A 457 -7.56 7.66 -9.27
CA THR A 457 -8.93 8.06 -9.62
C THR A 457 -9.78 8.33 -8.38
N ILE A 458 -9.75 7.47 -7.36
CA ILE A 458 -10.63 7.61 -6.19
C ILE A 458 -10.39 8.95 -5.45
N PRO A 459 -9.16 9.30 -5.03
CA PRO A 459 -8.95 10.54 -4.26
C PRO A 459 -9.37 11.79 -5.02
N LEU A 460 -9.15 11.81 -6.34
CA LEU A 460 -9.51 12.96 -7.18
C LEU A 460 -11.04 13.09 -7.34
N TYR A 461 -11.76 11.98 -7.49
CA TYR A 461 -13.22 11.99 -7.51
C TYR A 461 -13.81 12.41 -6.16
N GLU A 462 -13.19 12.01 -5.05
CA GLU A 462 -13.62 12.42 -3.70
C GLU A 462 -13.44 13.93 -3.50
N ASP A 463 -12.29 14.49 -3.87
CA ASP A 463 -12.05 15.94 -3.81
C ASP A 463 -13.04 16.70 -4.72
N LEU A 464 -13.26 16.22 -5.96
CA LEU A 464 -14.20 16.83 -6.91
C LEU A 464 -15.65 16.85 -6.39
N CYS A 465 -16.07 15.80 -5.68
CA CYS A 465 -17.42 15.66 -5.17
C CYS A 465 -17.64 16.34 -3.81
N THR A 466 -16.56 16.53 -3.04
CA THR A 466 -16.59 17.31 -1.79
C THR A 466 -16.65 18.81 -2.07
N GLY A 467 -16.00 19.27 -3.15
CA GLY A 467 -15.99 20.65 -3.60
C GLY A 467 -17.17 21.04 -4.50
N THR A 468 -16.98 22.11 -5.28
CA THR A 468 -18.03 22.67 -6.18
C THR A 468 -18.07 22.00 -7.57
N LEU A 469 -17.17 21.04 -7.83
CA LEU A 469 -16.88 20.50 -9.17
C LEU A 469 -17.57 19.16 -9.47
N LYS A 470 -18.64 18.81 -8.74
CA LYS A 470 -19.36 17.55 -8.92
C LYS A 470 -19.94 17.35 -10.33
N SER A 471 -20.43 18.42 -10.98
CA SER A 471 -20.94 18.34 -12.36
C SER A 471 -19.84 18.01 -13.37
N PHE A 472 -18.64 18.57 -13.17
CA PHE A 472 -17.46 18.26 -13.95
C PHE A 472 -17.03 16.80 -13.76
N ALA A 473 -17.08 16.29 -12.53
CA ALA A 473 -16.82 14.87 -12.25
C ALA A 473 -17.82 13.92 -12.95
N LEU A 474 -19.11 14.26 -12.92
CA LEU A 474 -20.16 13.48 -13.59
C LEU A 474 -19.93 13.39 -15.10
N GLU A 475 -19.52 14.49 -15.73
CA GLU A 475 -19.24 14.53 -17.17
C GLU A 475 -18.07 13.63 -17.54
N ILE A 476 -16.95 13.71 -16.79
CA ILE A 476 -15.78 12.86 -17.01
C ILE A 476 -16.13 11.38 -16.80
N PHE A 477 -16.82 11.07 -15.70
CA PHE A 477 -17.23 9.69 -15.41
C PHE A 477 -18.10 9.11 -16.53
N TYR A 478 -19.04 9.89 -17.06
CA TYR A 478 -19.87 9.44 -18.16
C TYR A 478 -19.05 9.05 -19.40
N GLN A 479 -17.98 9.79 -19.69
CA GLN A 479 -17.07 9.57 -20.83
C GLN A 479 -16.12 8.38 -20.61
N THR A 480 -15.68 8.13 -19.37
CA THR A 480 -14.62 7.16 -19.07
C THR A 480 -15.10 5.84 -18.45
N GLN A 481 -16.34 5.78 -17.92
CA GLN A 481 -16.83 4.64 -17.13
C GLN A 481 -16.64 3.26 -17.78
N ASN A 482 -16.74 3.16 -19.11
CA ASN A 482 -16.62 1.89 -19.83
C ASN A 482 -15.20 1.31 -19.80
N GLN A 483 -14.19 2.17 -19.62
CA GLN A 483 -12.79 1.78 -19.49
C GLN A 483 -12.47 1.32 -18.06
N LEU A 484 -13.30 1.69 -17.08
CA LEU A 484 -13.07 1.36 -15.68
C LEU A 484 -13.55 -0.05 -15.36
N HIS A 485 -12.73 -0.78 -14.60
CA HIS A 485 -13.11 -2.05 -14.00
C HIS A 485 -14.43 -1.93 -13.22
N PRO A 486 -15.35 -2.91 -13.27
CA PRO A 486 -16.67 -2.82 -12.65
C PRO A 486 -16.67 -2.41 -11.18
N ASN A 487 -15.72 -2.92 -10.37
CA ASN A 487 -15.61 -2.53 -8.96
C ASN A 487 -15.23 -1.06 -8.79
N LEU A 488 -14.28 -0.55 -9.59
CA LEU A 488 -13.88 0.86 -9.53
C LEU A 488 -15.02 1.77 -10.01
N ARG A 489 -15.70 1.37 -11.09
CA ARG A 489 -16.90 2.04 -11.60
C ARG A 489 -17.96 2.16 -10.51
N LYS A 490 -18.26 1.07 -9.80
CA LYS A 490 -19.23 1.05 -8.70
C LYS A 490 -18.81 1.98 -7.55
N THR A 491 -17.53 1.98 -7.18
CA THR A 491 -17.02 2.89 -6.14
C THR A 491 -17.16 4.36 -6.53
N ILE A 492 -16.82 4.72 -7.77
CA ILE A 492 -16.96 6.09 -8.25
C ILE A 492 -18.45 6.48 -8.35
N GLN A 493 -19.33 5.57 -8.79
CA GLN A 493 -20.78 5.81 -8.76
C GLN A 493 -21.27 6.09 -7.35
N GLN A 494 -20.78 5.36 -6.35
CA GLN A 494 -21.11 5.63 -4.95
C GLN A 494 -20.65 7.02 -4.52
N ILE A 495 -19.41 7.41 -4.83
CA ILE A 495 -18.87 8.77 -4.54
C ILE A 495 -19.75 9.84 -5.21
N LEU A 496 -20.10 9.66 -6.48
CA LEU A 496 -20.96 10.60 -7.22
C LEU A 496 -22.40 10.66 -6.69
N SER A 497 -22.91 9.54 -6.15
CA SER A 497 -24.25 9.48 -5.56
C SER A 497 -24.33 10.11 -4.16
N GLN A 498 -23.21 10.17 -3.43
CA GLN A 498 -23.17 10.85 -2.14
C GLN A 498 -23.51 12.34 -2.33
N GLY A 499 -24.56 12.80 -1.65
CA GLY A 499 -25.18 14.12 -1.85
C GLY A 499 -26.44 14.15 -2.73
N LEU A 500 -26.92 13.00 -3.23
CA LEU A 500 -28.24 12.85 -3.86
C LEU A 500 -29.19 12.06 -2.94
N ASN A 501 -29.47 12.60 -1.75
CA ASN A 501 -30.69 12.27 -1.01
C ASN A 501 -31.53 13.56 -0.92
N PRO A 502 -32.78 13.58 -1.43
CA PRO A 502 -33.70 14.65 -1.07
C PRO A 502 -33.94 14.57 0.43
N LEU A 503 -33.88 15.72 1.11
CA LEU A 503 -34.35 15.90 2.48
C LEU A 503 -35.68 15.14 2.67
N PRO A 504 -35.87 14.35 3.74
CA PRO A 504 -37.20 13.84 4.03
C PRO A 504 -38.08 15.04 4.34
N ALA A 505 -39.07 15.29 3.48
CA ALA A 505 -40.18 16.16 3.81
C ALA A 505 -40.81 15.63 5.09
N ILE A 506 -40.89 16.50 6.10
CA ILE A 506 -41.73 16.28 7.27
C ILE A 506 -43.16 16.38 6.76
N ASP A 507 -43.84 15.24 6.63
CA ASP A 507 -45.29 15.22 6.59
C ASP A 507 -45.82 14.22 7.62
N THR A 508 -46.33 14.82 8.70
CA THR A 508 -47.15 14.20 9.72
C THR A 508 -48.52 13.89 9.14
N THR A 509 -48.95 12.63 9.16
CA THR A 509 -50.27 12.21 9.69
C THR A 509 -50.44 10.69 9.62
N ALA A 510 -50.93 10.14 10.72
CA ALA A 510 -51.24 8.74 10.93
C ALA A 510 -52.57 8.31 10.26
N VAL A 511 -52.75 7.00 10.01
CA VAL A 511 -53.84 6.16 10.57
C VAL A 511 -53.72 4.70 10.06
N THR A 512 -54.05 3.80 10.98
CA THR A 512 -54.05 2.33 11.07
C THR A 512 -54.89 1.54 10.04
N THR A 513 -54.50 0.27 9.72
CA THR A 513 -55.15 -1.02 10.15
C THR A 513 -54.54 -2.28 9.47
N GLU A 514 -54.22 -3.30 10.29
CA GLU A 514 -54.25 -4.80 10.20
C GLU A 514 -54.55 -5.50 8.83
N THR A 515 -54.07 -6.69 8.39
CA THR A 515 -53.38 -7.91 8.92
C THR A 515 -52.76 -8.75 7.72
N PRO A 516 -52.17 -9.98 7.84
CA PRO A 516 -50.80 -10.29 7.38
C PRO A 516 -50.68 -11.17 6.11
N ALA A 517 -49.51 -11.11 5.44
CA ALA A 517 -49.03 -12.19 4.57
C ALA A 517 -47.48 -12.27 4.58
N MET A 518 -46.98 -13.49 4.75
CA MET A 518 -45.57 -13.88 4.83
C MET A 518 -44.73 -13.41 3.65
N VAL A 519 -43.67 -12.65 3.93
CA VAL A 519 -42.40 -12.68 3.18
C VAL A 519 -41.28 -12.55 4.22
N LEU A 520 -40.40 -13.56 4.27
CA LEU A 520 -39.15 -13.52 5.03
C LEU A 520 -38.21 -12.53 4.32
N GLU A 521 -38.23 -11.28 4.76
CA GLU A 521 -37.15 -10.32 4.52
C GLU A 521 -36.18 -10.39 5.70
N ASP A 522 -34.95 -10.81 5.42
CA ASP A 522 -33.81 -10.68 6.32
C ASP A 522 -33.55 -9.18 6.57
N LYS A 523 -34.09 -8.68 7.68
CA LYS A 523 -33.67 -7.40 8.27
C LYS A 523 -32.25 -7.55 8.81
N VAL A 524 -31.26 -7.30 7.95
CA VAL A 524 -29.95 -6.87 8.42
C VAL A 524 -30.13 -5.44 8.93
N SER A 525 -30.02 -5.27 10.25
CA SER A 525 -30.00 -3.95 10.87
C SER A 525 -28.83 -3.16 10.29
N GLU A 526 -29.12 -2.06 9.60
CA GLU A 526 -28.15 -1.00 9.31
C GLU A 526 -27.65 -0.43 10.64
N ALA A 527 -26.56 -0.99 11.13
CA ALA A 527 -25.68 -0.26 12.01
C ALA A 527 -25.07 0.87 11.18
N THR A 528 -25.52 2.08 11.44
CA THR A 528 -24.83 3.33 11.08
C THR A 528 -23.48 3.38 11.78
N ASN A 529 -22.55 2.51 11.38
CA ASN A 529 -21.13 2.73 11.58
C ASN A 529 -20.67 3.52 10.37
N GLY A 530 -20.39 4.80 10.59
CA GLY A 530 -19.67 5.63 9.63
C GLY A 530 -18.34 4.96 9.32
N ALA A 531 -18.34 4.11 8.28
CA ALA A 531 -17.15 3.62 7.65
C ALA A 531 -16.55 4.80 6.88
N ILE A 532 -15.84 5.67 7.60
CA ILE A 532 -14.76 6.46 7.03
C ILE A 532 -13.74 5.42 6.59
N SER A 533 -13.94 4.93 5.38
CA SER A 533 -13.00 4.07 4.70
C SER A 533 -11.65 4.78 4.77
N LEU A 534 -10.59 4.03 5.02
CA LEU A 534 -9.20 4.49 5.15
C LEU A 534 -8.65 5.01 3.80
N ARG A 535 -9.40 5.88 3.11
CA ARG A 535 -9.29 6.26 1.69
C ARG A 535 -8.25 7.33 1.40
N ASP A 536 -7.75 8.01 2.42
CA ASP A 536 -6.94 9.23 2.26
C ASP A 536 -5.43 9.02 2.26
N VAL A 537 -4.96 7.78 2.13
CA VAL A 537 -3.53 7.56 1.90
C VAL A 537 -3.36 6.58 0.75
N ASN A 538 -2.56 6.95 -0.24
CA ASN A 538 -1.88 5.99 -1.10
C ASN A 538 -1.11 5.03 -0.19
N VAL A 539 -1.76 3.95 0.24
CA VAL A 539 -1.11 2.81 0.88
C VAL A 539 -0.43 2.00 -0.23
N SER A 540 0.54 2.62 -0.90
CA SER A 540 1.76 1.87 -1.22
C SER A 540 2.37 1.46 0.12
N ALA A 541 2.96 0.27 0.16
CA ALA A 541 3.36 -0.40 1.39
C ALA A 541 4.39 0.41 2.19
#